data_AF-X0HAE0-F1
#
_entry.id   AF-X0HAE0-F1
#
_cell.length_a   1.000
_cell.length_b   1.000
_cell.length_c   1.000
_cell.angle_alpha   90.00
_cell.angle_beta   90.00
_cell.angle_gamma   90.00
#
_symmetry.space_group_name_H-M   'P 1'
#
loop_
_entity.id
_entity.type
_entity.pdbx_description
1 polymer ?
#
loop_
_entity_poly.entity_id
_entity_poly.type
_entity_poly.pdbx_seq_one_letter_code
_entity_poly.pdbx_strand_id
1 'polypeptide(L)' 'MASPIQFKARLRTQTGCLKCRKRHKKCDEVKPQCKGCIRNGLECTWPTAADLIADRRRAPLSWKS' A
#
# COMPACT_ATOMS: atom_id res chain seq x y z
N MET A 1 11.76 -13.91 31.98
CA MET A 1 12.10 -14.26 30.59
C MET A 1 11.16 -13.50 29.66
N ALA A 2 11.54 -12.30 29.20
CA ALA A 2 10.68 -11.47 28.34
C ALA A 2 10.94 -11.82 26.87
N SER A 3 10.02 -12.56 26.23
CA SER A 3 10.04 -12.75 24.78
C SER A 3 9.81 -11.41 24.08
N PRO A 4 10.63 -11.02 23.09
CA PRO A 4 10.38 -9.80 22.33
C PRO A 4 9.11 -10.00 21.51
N ILE A 5 8.05 -9.30 21.88
CA ILE A 5 6.86 -9.11 21.05
C ILE A 5 7.31 -8.46 19.74
N GLN A 6 7.53 -9.31 18.73
CA GLN A 6 7.80 -8.85 17.38
C GLN A 6 6.54 -8.21 16.83
N PHE A 7 6.33 -6.92 17.15
CA PHE A 7 5.53 -6.04 16.32
C PHE A 7 6.27 -5.89 15.00
N LYS A 8 6.16 -6.92 14.13
CA LYS A 8 6.35 -6.74 12.70
C LYS A 8 5.34 -5.66 12.34
N ALA A 9 5.81 -4.41 12.27
CA ALA A 9 5.06 -3.31 11.71
C ALA A 9 4.52 -3.83 10.41
N ARG A 10 3.21 -4.15 10.39
CA ARG A 10 2.57 -4.87 9.29
C ARG A 10 2.79 -3.98 8.08
N LEU A 11 3.81 -4.32 7.28
CA LEU A 11 4.28 -3.50 6.18
C LEU A 11 3.03 -3.11 5.41
N ARG A 12 2.77 -1.81 5.39
CA ARG A 12 1.58 -1.23 4.78
C ARG A 12 1.37 -1.94 3.46
N THR A 13 0.24 -2.63 3.29
CA THR A 13 0.04 -3.60 2.20
C THR A 13 0.53 -3.01 0.88
N GLN A 14 1.60 -3.59 0.36
CA GLN A 14 2.40 -3.04 -0.75
C GLN A 14 1.67 -3.11 -2.09
N THR A 15 0.53 -3.80 -2.13
CA THR A 15 -0.30 -4.07 -3.30
C THR A 15 -1.67 -3.38 -3.24
N GLY A 16 -1.94 -2.57 -2.21
CA GLY A 16 -3.20 -1.84 -2.08
C GLY A 16 -3.49 -0.87 -3.22
N CYS A 17 -4.76 -0.49 -3.39
CA CYS A 17 -5.21 0.45 -4.41
C CYS A 17 -4.56 1.85 -4.27
N LEU A 18 -4.40 2.59 -5.37
CA LEU A 18 -3.78 3.94 -5.37
C LEU A 18 -4.53 4.92 -4.47
N LYS A 19 -5.87 4.90 -4.49
CA LYS A 19 -6.70 5.76 -3.64
C LYS A 19 -6.51 5.45 -2.16
N CYS A 20 -6.45 4.17 -1.81
CA CYS A 20 -6.24 3.66 -0.47
C CYS A 20 -4.87 4.12 0.06
N ARG A 21 -3.82 4.02 -0.78
CA ARG A 21 -2.48 4.52 -0.50
C ARG A 21 -2.48 6.03 -0.28
N LYS A 22 -3.07 6.80 -1.19
CA LYS A 22 -3.16 8.28 -1.10
C LYS A 22 -3.91 8.73 0.16
N ARG A 23 -4.95 7.99 0.56
CA ARG A 23 -5.75 8.25 1.78
C ARG A 23 -5.14 7.68 3.04
N HIS A 24 -3.98 7.02 2.93
CA HIS A 24 -3.30 6.41 4.06
C HIS A 24 -4.14 5.36 4.82
N LYS A 25 -5.12 4.73 4.17
CA LYS A 25 -6.00 3.70 4.75
C LYS A 25 -5.57 2.30 4.33
N LYS A 26 -5.94 1.29 5.13
CA LYS A 26 -5.74 -0.12 4.80
C LYS A 26 -6.60 -0.47 3.58
N CYS A 27 -5.99 -1.08 2.57
CA CYS A 27 -6.71 -1.65 1.44
C CYS A 27 -6.97 -3.14 1.72
N ASP A 28 -8.17 -3.60 1.39
CA ASP A 28 -8.56 -5.02 1.50
C ASP A 28 -8.13 -5.87 0.30
N GLU A 29 -7.47 -5.25 -0.68
CA GLU A 29 -6.83 -5.92 -1.83
C GLU A 29 -7.78 -6.73 -2.76
N VAL A 30 -9.09 -6.58 -2.59
CA VAL A 30 -10.13 -7.18 -3.44
C VAL A 30 -10.22 -6.45 -4.79
N LYS A 31 -10.06 -7.17 -5.90
CA LYS A 31 -10.23 -6.68 -7.29
C LYS A 31 -11.62 -7.06 -7.83
N PRO A 32 -12.27 -6.27 -8.71
CA PRO A 32 -11.77 -5.06 -9.38
C PRO A 32 -11.80 -3.78 -8.52
N GLN A 33 -12.69 -3.69 -7.53
CA GLN A 33 -12.73 -2.59 -6.56
C GLN A 33 -12.62 -3.10 -5.13
N CYS A 34 -11.79 -2.47 -4.31
CA CYS A 34 -11.66 -2.84 -2.91
C CYS A 34 -12.86 -2.38 -2.08
N LYS A 35 -13.17 -3.10 -1.00
CA LYS A 35 -14.29 -2.77 -0.08
C LYS A 35 -14.22 -1.33 0.44
N GLY A 36 -13.02 -0.84 0.74
CA GLY A 36 -12.81 0.55 1.14
C GLY A 36 -13.23 1.56 0.07
N CYS A 37 -12.95 1.32 -1.21
CA CYS A 37 -13.37 2.22 -2.28
C CYS A 37 -14.88 2.11 -2.53
N ILE A 38 -15.43 0.89 -2.54
CA ILE A 38 -16.87 0.65 -2.71
C ILE A 38 -17.68 1.41 -1.65
N ARG A 39 -17.30 1.25 -0.37
CA ARG A 39 -18.00 1.90 0.77
C ARG A 39 -17.97 3.42 0.72
N ASN A 40 -16.94 4.00 0.11
CA ASN A 40 -16.78 5.45 0.03
C ASN A 40 -17.17 6.01 -1.34
N GLY A 41 -17.69 5.17 -2.26
CA GLY A 41 -18.01 5.59 -3.63
C GLY A 41 -16.80 6.13 -4.41
N LEU A 42 -15.60 5.63 -4.14
CA LEU A 42 -14.37 6.11 -4.76
C LEU A 42 -13.99 5.25 -5.97
N GLU A 43 -13.42 5.90 -6.97
CA GLU A 43 -12.74 5.19 -8.07
C GLU A 43 -11.56 4.38 -7.52
N CYS A 44 -11.58 3.07 -7.79
CA CYS A 44 -10.58 2.13 -7.31
C CYS A 44 -9.56 1.87 -8.42
N THR A 45 -8.50 2.67 -8.46
CA THR A 45 -7.40 2.48 -9.39
C THR A 45 -6.30 1.63 -8.76
N TRP A 46 -5.80 0.66 -9.49
CA TRP A 46 -4.69 -0.20 -9.06
C TRP A 46 -3.38 0.28 -9.67
N PRO A 47 -2.27 0.23 -8.91
CA PRO A 47 -0.97 0.57 -9.46
C PRO A 47 -0.56 -0.42 -10.55
N THR A 48 -0.03 0.12 -11.64
CA THR A 48 0.70 -0.63 -12.66
C THR A 48 2.14 -0.88 -12.23
N ALA A 49 2.87 -1.72 -12.96
CA ALA A 49 4.30 -1.95 -12.70
C ALA A 49 5.10 -0.63 -12.65
N ALA A 50 4.79 0.33 -13.53
CA ALA A 50 5.41 1.65 -13.55
C ALA A 50 5.13 2.44 -12.25
N ASP A 51 3.89 2.43 -11.75
CA ASP A 51 3.53 3.05 -10.47
C ASP A 51 4.22 2.38 -9.28
N LEU A 52 4.52 1.09 -9.40
CA LEU A 52 5.27 0.37 -8.39
C LEU A 52 6.74 0.80 -8.35
N ILE A 53 7.35 1.06 -9.51
CA ILE A 53 8.73 1.52 -9.66
C ILE A 53 8.88 3.00 -9.28
N ALA A 54 7.91 3.84 -9.65
CA ALA A 54 7.95 5.29 -9.42
C ALA A 54 7.67 5.72 -7.96
N ASP A 55 7.12 4.84 -7.13
CA ASP A 55 6.90 5.14 -5.71
C ASP A 55 8.26 5.31 -5.01
N ARG A 56 8.65 6.55 -4.73
CA ARG A 56 9.93 6.93 -4.10
C ARG A 56 10.24 6.20 -2.78
N ARG A 57 9.21 5.68 -2.10
CA ARG A 57 9.36 4.81 -0.92
C ARG A 57 9.97 3.43 -1.24
N ARG A 58 9.92 3.02 -2.51
CA ARG A 58 10.43 1.78 -3.09
C ARG A 58 11.57 2.00 -4.08
N ALA A 59 11.91 3.24 -4.40
CA ALA A 59 13.10 3.53 -5.19
C ALA A 59 14.31 2.86 -4.49
N PRO A 60 15.11 2.05 -5.22
CA PRO A 60 16.28 1.42 -4.64
C PRO A 60 17.16 2.49 -4.02
N LEU A 61 17.78 2.18 -2.87
CA LEU A 61 18.61 3.10 -2.09
C LEU A 61 19.83 3.65 -2.86
N SER A 62 19.99 3.31 -4.13
CA SER A 62 21.03 3.76 -5.05
C SER A 62 20.95 5.25 -5.41
N TRP A 63 19.84 5.96 -5.15
CA TRP A 63 19.70 7.37 -5.56
C TRP A 63 19.98 8.40 -4.46
N LYS A 64 20.22 7.96 -3.20
CA LYS A 64 20.59 8.87 -2.11
C LYS A 64 22.11 9.09 -2.13
N SER A 65 22.55 9.99 -2.99
CA SER A 65 23.84 10.66 -2.87
C SER A 65 23.68 12.03 -2.25
#